data_AF-A0A6A5HK24-F1
#
_entry.id   AF-A0A6A5HK24-F1
#
_cell.length_a   1.000
_cell.length_b   1.000
_cell.length_c   1.000
_cell.angle_alpha   90.00
_cell.angle_beta   90.00
_cell.angle_gamma   90.00
#
_symmetry.space_group_name_H-M   'P 1'
#
loop_
_entity.id
_entity.type
_entity.pdbx_description
1 polymer ?
#
loop_
_entity_poly.entity_id
_entity_poly.type
_entity_poly.pdbx_seq_one_letter_code
_entity_poly.pdbx_strand_id
1 'polypeptide(L)'
;MMESGAPLAREATFDRVEKKRTIAEEIDEMMKYYAFDDAIFLAEIYYETDKTNGANHSDALLTYADCLYRANKKEECYGLLRSTKFTGARLHFLFARVAYDLNKCVFQSDF
;
A
#
# COMPACT_ATOMS: atom_id res chain seq x y z
N MET A 1 -12.36 -31.56 52.83
CA MET A 1 -10.97 -31.05 52.86
C MET A 1 -10.10 -32.15 52.26
N MET A 2 -9.40 -32.05 51.14
CA MET A 2 -9.02 -30.94 50.23
C MET A 2 -8.99 -31.51 48.80
N GLU A 3 -9.66 -30.86 47.85
CA GLU A 3 -9.25 -30.92 46.44
C GLU A 3 -8.13 -29.88 46.27
N SER A 4 -6.95 -30.29 45.80
CA SER A 4 -5.93 -29.35 45.33
C SER A 4 -5.75 -29.53 43.84
N GLY A 5 -6.46 -28.68 43.08
CA GLY A 5 -6.35 -28.59 41.63
C GLY A 5 -4.93 -28.27 41.19
N ALA A 6 -4.51 -28.93 40.11
CA ALA A 6 -3.29 -28.61 39.40
C ALA A 6 -3.38 -27.16 38.84
N PRO A 7 -2.33 -26.34 38.96
CA PRO A 7 -2.33 -25.02 38.35
C PRO A 7 -2.14 -25.17 36.83
N LEU A 8 -3.22 -25.02 36.08
CA LEU A 8 -3.22 -24.67 34.67
C LEU A 8 -2.75 -23.22 34.51
N ALA A 9 -1.45 -22.97 34.73
CA ALA A 9 -0.87 -21.66 34.48
C ALA A 9 -0.54 -21.52 32.98
N ARG A 10 -1.57 -21.06 32.26
CA ARG A 10 -1.49 -20.45 30.93
C ARG A 10 -0.57 -19.23 30.98
N GLU A 11 0.72 -19.40 30.79
CA GLU A 11 1.62 -18.27 30.53
C GLU A 11 2.57 -18.61 29.37
N ALA A 12 2.00 -18.88 28.21
CA ALA A 12 2.62 -18.41 26.98
C ALA A 12 2.28 -16.92 26.87
N THR A 13 2.96 -16.09 27.66
CA THR A 13 2.98 -14.65 27.45
C THR A 13 3.54 -14.43 26.05
N PHE A 14 2.66 -14.16 25.10
CA PHE A 14 3.03 -13.50 23.86
C PHE A 14 3.44 -12.08 24.23
N ASP A 15 4.62 -11.95 24.84
CA ASP A 15 5.34 -10.69 24.93
C ASP A 15 5.94 -10.40 23.54
N ARG A 16 5.05 -10.34 22.54
CA ARG A 16 5.38 -9.72 21.28
C ARG A 16 5.41 -8.25 21.63
N VAL A 17 6.61 -7.73 21.84
CA VAL A 17 6.86 -6.29 21.70
C VAL A 17 6.30 -5.92 20.35
N GLU A 18 5.07 -5.39 20.31
CA GLU A 18 4.44 -4.89 19.11
C GLU A 18 5.27 -3.69 18.69
N LYS A 19 6.27 -3.96 17.85
CA LYS A 19 7.06 -2.91 17.23
C LYS A 19 6.06 -2.02 16.50
N LYS A 20 5.88 -0.79 16.98
CA LYS A 20 4.92 0.14 16.42
C LYS A 20 5.34 0.47 14.99
N ARG A 21 4.78 -0.27 14.03
CA ARG A 21 5.02 -0.08 12.60
C ARG A 21 4.29 1.17 12.14
N THR A 22 4.91 1.90 11.23
CA THR A 22 4.23 2.95 10.48
C THR A 22 3.23 2.31 9.52
N ILE A 23 2.24 3.08 9.05
CA ILE A 23 1.24 2.58 8.09
C ILE A 23 1.92 2.09 6.80
N ALA A 24 2.93 2.81 6.31
CA ALA A 24 3.71 2.41 5.14
C ALA A 24 4.45 1.08 5.33
N GLU A 25 5.01 0.83 6.52
CA GLU A 25 5.64 -0.45 6.85
C GLU A 25 4.64 -1.60 6.93
N GLU A 26 3.42 -1.34 7.42
CA GLU A 26 2.36 -2.35 7.44
C GLU A 26 1.92 -2.72 6.02
N ILE A 27 1.73 -1.72 5.15
CA ILE A 27 1.40 -1.93 3.74
C ILE A 27 2.50 -2.75 3.05
N ASP A 28 3.78 -2.40 3.25
CA ASP A 28 4.90 -3.14 2.67
C ASP A 28 4.90 -4.61 3.13
N GLU A 29 4.61 -4.87 4.41
CA GLU A 29 4.54 -6.23 4.93
C GLU A 29 3.37 -7.03 4.32
N MET A 30 2.18 -6.43 4.21
CA MET A 30 1.03 -7.05 3.54
C MET A 30 1.36 -7.40 2.08
N MET A 31 2.05 -6.50 1.39
CA MET A 31 2.49 -6.70 0.01
C MET A 31 3.54 -7.80 -0.16
N LYS A 32 4.36 -8.11 0.86
CA LYS A 32 5.30 -9.25 0.84
C LYS A 32 4.58 -10.59 0.94
N TYR A 33 3.50 -10.65 1.71
CA TYR A 33 2.68 -11.86 1.88
C TYR A 33 1.51 -11.95 0.89
N TYR A 34 1.52 -11.14 -0.18
CA TYR A 34 0.50 -11.15 -1.23
C TYR A 34 -0.92 -10.87 -0.73
N ALA A 35 -1.07 -10.21 0.42
CA ALA A 35 -2.35 -9.73 0.95
C ALA A 35 -2.75 -8.43 0.22
N PHE A 36 -2.94 -8.53 -1.10
CA PHE A 36 -3.07 -7.37 -1.99
C PHE A 36 -4.32 -6.54 -1.70
N ASP A 37 -5.47 -7.16 -1.47
CA ASP A 37 -6.72 -6.43 -1.25
C ASP A 37 -6.67 -5.63 0.07
N ASP A 38 -6.11 -6.22 1.13
CA ASP A 38 -5.88 -5.54 2.41
C ASP A 38 -4.87 -4.39 2.29
N ALA A 39 -3.77 -4.64 1.57
CA ALA A 39 -2.74 -3.62 1.32
C ALA A 39 -3.29 -2.44 0.50
N ILE A 40 -4.07 -2.71 -0.55
CA ILE A 40 -4.73 -1.70 -1.36
C ILE A 40 -5.69 -0.88 -0.51
N PHE A 41 -6.54 -1.55 0.27
CA PHE A 41 -7.51 -0.88 1.13
C PHE A 41 -6.82 0.05 2.15
N LEU A 42 -5.77 -0.43 2.82
CA LEU A 42 -5.02 0.37 3.77
C LEU A 42 -4.28 1.53 3.09
N ALA A 43 -3.71 1.31 1.91
CA ALA A 43 -3.00 2.34 1.15
C ALA A 43 -3.94 3.44 0.62
N GLU A 44 -5.16 3.08 0.22
CA GLU A 44 -6.19 4.04 -0.19
C GLU A 44 -6.56 4.97 0.97
N ILE A 45 -6.84 4.39 2.15
CA ILE A 45 -7.16 5.18 3.35
C ILE A 45 -5.97 6.06 3.74
N TYR A 46 -4.75 5.52 3.67
CA TYR A 46 -3.54 6.27 4.01
C TYR A 46 -3.37 7.50 3.09
N TYR A 47 -3.55 7.32 1.78
CA TYR A 47 -3.49 8.40 0.80
C TYR A 47 -4.57 9.47 1.01
N GLU A 48 -5.83 9.08 1.22
CA GLU A 48 -6.91 10.05 1.43
C GLU A 48 -6.78 10.78 2.79
N THR A 49 -6.24 10.12 3.81
CA THR A 49 -5.99 10.74 5.11
C THR A 49 -4.84 11.75 5.04
N ASP A 50 -3.79 11.48 4.26
CA ASP A 50 -2.63 12.38 4.17
C ASP A 50 -2.87 13.59 3.24
N LYS A 51 -3.80 13.44 2.28
CA LYS A 51 -4.29 14.53 1.41
C LYS A 51 -4.84 15.73 2.19
N THR A 52 -5.30 15.51 3.41
CA THR A 52 -5.83 16.55 4.29
C THR A 52 -4.79 17.13 5.26
N ASN A 53 -3.65 16.45 5.48
CA ASN A 53 -2.69 16.77 6.55
C ASN A 53 -1.30 17.26 6.07
N GLY A 54 -0.95 17.07 4.80
CA GLY A 54 0.12 17.80 4.12
C GLY A 54 1.57 17.35 4.39
N ALA A 55 2.43 17.63 3.39
CA ALA A 55 3.85 17.28 3.20
C ALA A 55 4.18 15.92 2.56
N ASN A 56 3.52 14.81 2.92
CA ASN A 56 3.88 13.47 2.43
C ASN A 56 2.95 12.88 1.37
N HIS A 57 2.08 13.72 0.80
CA HIS A 57 1.02 13.29 -0.13
C HIS A 57 1.54 12.51 -1.35
N SER A 58 2.70 12.91 -1.90
CA SER A 58 3.32 12.20 -3.03
C SER A 58 3.83 10.80 -2.65
N ASP A 59 4.31 10.60 -1.43
CA ASP A 59 4.79 9.28 -0.96
C ASP A 59 3.62 8.35 -0.65
N ALA A 60 2.53 8.88 -0.08
CA ALA A 60 1.30 8.13 0.11
C ALA A 60 0.65 7.74 -1.24
N LEU A 61 0.63 8.67 -2.21
CA LEU A 61 0.17 8.39 -3.58
C LEU A 61 1.01 7.29 -4.24
N LEU A 62 2.34 7.37 -4.10
CA LEU A 62 3.24 6.38 -4.66
C LEU A 62 3.00 5.00 -4.05
N THR A 63 2.79 4.93 -2.73
CA THR A 63 2.47 3.68 -2.03
C THR A 63 1.18 3.08 -2.55
N TYR A 64 0.12 3.88 -2.70
CA TYR A 64 -1.16 3.41 -3.22
C TYR A 64 -1.06 2.96 -4.69
N ALA A 65 -0.42 3.75 -5.55
CA ALA A 65 -0.23 3.42 -6.95
C ALA A 65 0.63 2.15 -7.15
N ASP A 66 1.66 1.95 -6.33
CA ASP A 66 2.50 0.74 -6.36
C ASP A 66 1.69 -0.51 -5.95
N CYS A 67 0.83 -0.40 -4.93
CA CYS A 67 -0.07 -1.49 -4.54
C CYS A 67 -0.99 -1.91 -5.70
N LEU A 68 -1.63 -0.93 -6.36
CA LEU A 68 -2.48 -1.19 -7.53
C LEU A 68 -1.70 -1.85 -8.67
N TYR A 69 -0.50 -1.34 -8.97
CA TYR A 69 0.34 -1.88 -10.04
C TYR A 69 0.75 -3.34 -9.77
N ARG A 70 1.23 -3.62 -8.56
CA ARG A 70 1.70 -4.96 -8.14
C ARG A 70 0.57 -5.98 -8.00
N ALA A 71 -0.64 -5.54 -7.68
CA ALA A 71 -1.85 -6.35 -7.70
C ALA A 71 -2.45 -6.55 -9.11
N ASN A 72 -1.74 -6.13 -10.16
CA ASN A 72 -2.18 -6.19 -11.56
C ASN A 72 -3.44 -5.37 -11.88
N LYS A 73 -3.81 -4.39 -11.04
CA LYS A 73 -4.89 -3.42 -11.28
C LYS A 73 -4.38 -2.23 -12.10
N LYS A 74 -3.78 -2.52 -13.27
CA LYS A 74 -3.03 -1.55 -14.09
C LYS A 74 -3.91 -0.40 -14.60
N GLU A 75 -5.15 -0.69 -14.98
CA GLU A 75 -6.11 0.32 -15.43
C GLU A 75 -6.46 1.33 -14.33
N GLU A 76 -6.70 0.85 -13.11
CA GLU A 76 -6.96 1.68 -11.93
C GLU A 76 -5.73 2.51 -11.57
N CYS A 77 -4.53 1.90 -11.56
CA CYS A 77 -3.27 2.59 -11.33
C CYS A 77 -3.04 3.73 -12.35
N TYR A 78 -3.27 3.45 -13.64
CA TYR A 78 -3.16 4.47 -14.68
C TYR A 78 -4.21 5.57 -14.51
N GLY A 79 -5.46 5.22 -14.20
CA GLY A 79 -6.54 6.17 -13.95
C GLY A 79 -6.26 7.10 -12.76
N LEU A 80 -5.77 6.54 -11.66
CA LEU A 80 -5.34 7.27 -10.47
C LEU A 80 -4.24 8.28 -10.79
N LEU A 81 -3.16 7.84 -11.45
CA LEU A 81 -2.04 8.71 -11.79
C LEU A 81 -2.43 9.76 -12.84
N ARG A 82 -3.21 9.41 -13.87
CA ARG A 82 -3.66 10.36 -14.89
C ARG A 82 -4.56 11.47 -14.33
N SER A 83 -5.36 11.18 -13.31
CA SER A 83 -6.31 12.12 -12.72
C SER A 83 -5.73 12.96 -11.57
N THR A 84 -4.56 12.59 -11.07
CA THR A 84 -3.92 13.24 -9.92
C THR A 84 -2.75 14.12 -10.35
N LYS A 85 -2.65 15.33 -9.80
CA LYS A 85 -1.44 16.15 -9.98
C LYS A 85 -0.36 15.62 -9.05
N PHE A 86 0.75 15.17 -9.61
CA PHE A 86 1.87 14.64 -8.85
C PHE A 86 3.21 15.21 -9.31
N THR A 87 4.19 15.14 -8.44
CA THR A 87 5.59 15.46 -8.71
C THR A 87 6.49 14.36 -8.16
N GLY A 88 7.67 14.19 -8.74
CA GLY A 88 8.66 13.22 -8.27
C GLY A 88 8.95 12.10 -9.28
N ALA A 89 10.24 11.78 -9.42
CA ALA A 89 10.74 10.87 -10.45
C ALA A 89 10.12 9.46 -10.37
N ARG A 90 9.86 8.94 -9.16
CA ARG A 90 9.28 7.61 -8.95
C ARG A 90 7.85 7.49 -9.49
N LEU A 91 7.03 8.53 -9.28
CA LEU A 91 5.66 8.57 -9.81
C LEU A 91 5.64 8.72 -11.33
N HIS A 92 6.51 9.56 -11.90
CA HIS A 92 6.67 9.66 -13.36
C HIS A 92 7.11 8.34 -13.99
N PHE A 93 8.06 7.64 -13.36
CA PHE A 93 8.50 6.33 -13.81
C PHE A 93 7.35 5.31 -13.76
N LEU A 94 6.64 5.21 -12.64
CA LEU A 94 5.51 4.29 -12.49
C LEU A 94 4.40 4.59 -13.50
N PHE A 95 4.08 5.88 -13.73
CA PHE A 95 3.09 6.29 -14.72
C PHE A 95 3.49 5.90 -16.15
N ALA A 96 4.75 6.15 -16.54
CA ALA A 96 5.26 5.75 -17.85
C ALA A 96 5.26 4.21 -18.00
N ARG A 97 5.62 3.49 -16.94
CA ARG A 97 5.63 2.02 -16.92
C ARG A 97 4.23 1.44 -17.10
N VAL A 98 3.24 1.92 -16.34
CA VAL A 98 1.87 1.42 -16.47
C VAL A 98 1.23 1.84 -17.80
N ALA A 99 1.56 3.03 -18.33
CA ALA A 99 1.13 3.44 -19.67
C ALA A 99 1.70 2.50 -20.75
N TYR A 100 2.97 2.12 -20.65
CA TYR A 100 3.59 1.14 -21.55
C TYR A 100 2.91 -0.23 -21.47
N ASP A 101 2.72 -0.75 -20.26
CA ASP A 101 2.07 -2.05 -20.05
C ASP A 101 0.63 -2.11 -20.60
N LEU A 102 -0.07 -0.97 -20.66
CA LEU A 102 -1.42 -0.84 -21.21
C LEU A 102 -1.45 -0.44 -22.71
N ASN A 103 -0.29 -0.35 -23.38
CA ASN A 103 -0.17 0.20 -24.74
C ASN A 103 -0.79 1.61 -24.90
N LYS A 104 -0.76 2.40 -23.83
CA LYS A 104 -1.19 3.81 -23.79
C LYS A 104 -0.02 4.77 -23.98
N CYS A 105 1.13 4.26 -24.44
CA CYS A 105 2.22 5.13 -24.89
C CYS A 105 1.68 6.08 -25.95
N VAL A 106 1.84 7.37 -25.71
CA VAL A 106 1.52 8.41 -26.70
C VAL A 106 2.54 8.33 -27.83
N PHE A 107 2.34 7.35 -28.72
CA PHE A 107 2.68 7.44 -30.13
C PHE A 107 1.36 7.49 -30.91
N GLN A 108 0.47 8.42 -30.54
CA GLN A 108 -0.45 8.97 -31.52
C GLN A 108 0.34 10.01 -32.31
N SER A 109 1.09 9.52 -33.29
CA SER A 109 1.52 10.30 -34.43
C SER A 109 0.27 10.57 -35.26
N ASP A 110 -0.38 11.71 -35.03
CA ASP A 110 -1.22 12.34 -36.03
C ASP A 110 -0.29 12.87 -37.13
N PHE A 111 -0.04 12.03 -38.15
CA PHE A 111 0.48 12.41 -39.46
C PHE A 111 -0.43 11.81 -40.54
#